data_AF-A0A0G1QTX9-F1
#
_entry.id   AF-A0A0G1QTX9-F1
#
_cell.length_a   1.000
_cell.length_b   1.000
_cell.length_c   1.000
_cell.angle_alpha   90.00
_cell.angle_beta   90.00
_cell.angle_gamma   90.00
#
_symmetry.space_group_name_H-M   'P 1'
#
loop_
_entity.id
_entity.type
_entity.pdbx_description
1 polymer ?
#
loop_
_entity_poly.entity_id
_entity_poly.type
_entity_poly.pdbx_seq_one_letter_code
_entity_poly.pdbx_strand_id
1 'polypeptide(L)'
;GAVVAHGQQGVVVARLRGEDKISKHDALSMVMVDYDYNGKVFDLDKAFYANAIKDNKWKIELPTKEIKGDVMLVFLDISGNESRIVITPKARRAKAKK
;
A
#
# COMPACT_ATOMS: atom_id res chain seq x y z
N GLY A 1 -6.09 7.82 -8.66
CA GLY A 1 -6.61 7.09 -7.51
C GLY A 1 -5.79 7.49 -6.31
N ALA A 2 -6.42 7.87 -5.22
CA ALA A 2 -5.73 8.20 -3.98
C ALA A 2 -5.85 7.01 -3.02
N VAL A 3 -4.72 6.56 -2.48
CA VAL A 3 -4.70 5.56 -1.41
C VAL A 3 -4.85 6.32 -0.10
N VAL A 4 -5.93 6.05 0.62
CA VAL A 4 -6.18 6.63 1.94
C VAL A 4 -5.73 5.62 2.98
N ALA A 5 -4.67 5.94 3.70
CA ALA A 5 -4.19 5.17 4.84
C ALA A 5 -4.86 5.67 6.12
N HIS A 6 -5.75 4.88 6.72
CA HIS A 6 -6.34 5.21 8.02
C HIS A 6 -5.75 4.26 9.08
N GLY A 7 -5.10 4.83 10.10
CA GLY A 7 -4.56 4.08 11.23
C GLY A 7 -5.50 4.17 12.42
N GLN A 8 -6.13 3.06 12.78
CA GLN A 8 -6.59 2.80 14.15
C GLN A 8 -5.75 1.64 14.70
N GLN A 9 -5.45 1.69 16.00
CA GLN A 9 -4.42 0.93 16.71
C GLN A 9 -4.21 -0.50 16.17
N GLY A 10 -3.02 -0.77 15.61
CA GLY A 10 -2.54 -2.09 15.21
C GLY A 10 -2.53 -2.42 13.71
N VAL A 11 -3.29 -1.70 12.88
CA VAL A 11 -3.39 -1.98 11.43
C VAL A 11 -3.41 -0.70 10.62
N VAL A 12 -2.55 -0.59 9.60
CA VAL A 12 -2.65 0.45 8.57
C VAL A 12 -3.51 -0.11 7.44
N VAL A 13 -4.70 0.47 7.26
CA VAL A 13 -5.60 0.09 6.17
C VAL A 13 -5.34 1.03 4.99
N ALA A 14 -4.84 0.49 3.90
CA ALA A 14 -4.78 1.21 2.63
C ALA A 14 -6.07 0.95 1.86
N ARG A 15 -6.86 2.01 1.64
CA ARG A 15 -8.09 1.95 0.84
C ARG A 15 -7.88 2.66 -0.49
N LEU A 16 -8.12 1.95 -1.59
CA LEU A 16 -8.22 2.54 -2.92
C LEU A 16 -9.53 3.33 -2.99
N ARG A 17 -9.47 4.68 -2.94
CA ARG A 17 -10.66 5.53 -3.09
C ARG A 17 -10.78 6.01 -4.53
N GLY A 18 -11.92 5.67 -5.15
CA GLY A 18 -12.31 6.11 -6.49
C GLY A 18 -13.78 5.80 -6.73
N GLU A 19 -14.61 6.83 -6.54
CA GLU A 19 -15.98 6.93 -7.07
C GLU A 19 -15.88 7.02 -8.61
N ASP A 20 -16.78 6.31 -9.30
CA ASP A 20 -17.07 6.41 -10.74
C ASP A 20 -15.88 6.29 -11.70
N LYS A 21 -15.29 5.09 -11.79
CA LYS A 21 -14.73 4.51 -13.02
C LYS A 21 -14.62 3.00 -12.82
N ILE A 22 -15.66 2.29 -13.24
CA ILE A 22 -15.76 0.81 -13.24
C ILE A 22 -14.64 0.15 -14.08
N SER A 23 -13.72 0.90 -14.69
CA SER A 23 -12.74 0.37 -15.65
C SER A 23 -11.30 0.22 -15.13
N LYS A 24 -10.94 0.60 -13.89
CA LYS A 24 -9.54 0.49 -13.39
C LYS A 24 -9.30 -0.52 -12.28
N HIS A 25 -10.34 -0.97 -11.57
CA HIS A 25 -10.17 -1.99 -10.54
C HIS A 25 -10.08 -3.41 -11.13
N ASP A 26 -10.81 -3.70 -12.22
CA ASP A 26 -10.66 -4.97 -12.97
C ASP A 26 -9.27 -5.16 -13.59
N ALA A 27 -8.52 -4.07 -13.77
CA ALA A 27 -7.16 -4.14 -14.29
C ALA A 27 -6.10 -4.35 -13.20
N LEU A 28 -6.42 -4.28 -11.89
CA LEU A 28 -5.41 -4.54 -10.86
C LEU A 28 -4.97 -6.01 -10.94
N SER A 29 -3.66 -6.25 -10.96
CA SER A 29 -3.08 -7.60 -10.91
C SER A 29 -2.60 -7.92 -9.50
N MET A 30 -1.77 -7.04 -8.93
CA MET A 30 -1.24 -7.23 -7.59
C MET A 30 -0.78 -5.91 -6.95
N VAL A 31 -0.65 -5.94 -5.63
CA VAL A 31 0.02 -4.91 -4.84
C VAL A 31 1.19 -5.54 -4.13
N MET A 32 2.39 -5.08 -4.43
CA MET A 32 3.63 -5.46 -3.78
C MET A 32 3.96 -4.44 -2.67
N VAL A 33 4.51 -4.91 -1.57
CA VAL A 33 4.80 -4.13 -0.37
C VAL A 33 6.23 -4.39 0.09
N ASP A 34 6.93 -3.30 0.38
CA ASP A 34 8.20 -3.22 1.10
C ASP A 34 7.90 -2.47 2.41
N TYR A 35 8.11 -3.11 3.55
CA TYR A 35 7.79 -2.58 4.88
C TYR A 35 8.89 -1.71 5.50
N ASP A 36 10.08 -1.69 4.90
CA ASP A 36 11.24 -0.94 5.41
C ASP A 36 12.03 -0.18 4.33
N TYR A 37 11.33 0.25 3.29
CA TYR A 37 11.86 0.97 2.14
C TYR A 37 12.85 2.07 2.53
N ASN A 38 14.08 1.91 2.07
CA ASN A 38 15.20 2.79 2.40
C ASN A 38 15.31 4.04 1.51
N GLY A 39 14.36 4.24 0.59
CA GLY A 39 14.38 5.35 -0.37
C GLY A 39 15.18 5.10 -1.65
N LYS A 40 15.81 3.92 -1.81
CA LYS A 40 16.72 3.61 -2.92
C LYS A 40 16.31 2.37 -3.71
N VAL A 41 16.13 1.25 -3.02
CA VAL A 41 15.86 -0.07 -3.64
C VAL A 41 14.58 -0.62 -3.04
N PHE A 42 13.73 -1.16 -3.91
CA PHE A 42 12.52 -1.86 -3.50
C PHE A 42 12.88 -3.31 -3.16
N ASP A 43 12.64 -3.71 -1.90
CA ASP A 43 12.78 -5.10 -1.46
C ASP A 43 11.40 -5.71 -1.22
N LEU A 44 11.09 -6.80 -1.89
CA LEU A 44 9.74 -7.37 -1.84
C LEU A 44 9.54 -8.19 -0.56
N ASP A 45 8.80 -7.64 0.40
CA ASP A 45 8.38 -8.38 1.59
C ASP A 45 7.08 -9.17 1.38
N LYS A 46 6.10 -8.55 0.72
CA LYS A 46 4.75 -9.11 0.59
C LYS A 46 4.08 -8.74 -0.73
N ALA A 47 3.35 -9.69 -1.30
CA ALA A 47 2.46 -9.45 -2.43
C ALA A 47 1.02 -9.81 -2.09
N PHE A 48 0.09 -8.97 -2.52
CA PHE A 48 -1.36 -9.17 -2.46
C PHE A 48 -1.91 -9.24 -3.87
N TYR A 49 -2.46 -10.39 -4.25
CA TYR A 49 -3.10 -10.56 -5.57
C TYR A 49 -4.49 -9.94 -5.59
N ALA A 50 -4.89 -9.45 -6.77
CA ALA A 50 -6.16 -8.75 -6.94
C ALA A 50 -7.39 -9.54 -6.47
N ASN A 51 -7.40 -10.88 -6.65
CA ASN A 51 -8.49 -11.72 -6.16
C ASN A 51 -8.65 -11.59 -4.64
N ALA A 52 -7.58 -11.78 -3.86
CA ALA A 52 -7.60 -11.65 -2.41
C ALA A 52 -7.99 -10.23 -1.95
N ILE A 53 -7.55 -9.20 -2.68
CA ILE A 53 -7.91 -7.80 -2.41
C ILE A 53 -9.40 -7.56 -2.67
N LYS A 54 -9.94 -8.13 -3.75
CA LYS A 54 -11.36 -8.02 -4.13
C LYS A 54 -12.25 -8.73 -3.12
N ASP A 55 -11.87 -9.93 -2.68
CA ASP A 55 -12.53 -10.65 -1.59
C ASP A 55 -12.54 -9.83 -0.28
N ASN A 56 -11.46 -9.09 -0.01
CA ASN A 56 -11.38 -8.17 1.13
C ASN A 56 -11.93 -6.75 0.85
N LYS A 57 -12.89 -6.62 -0.09
CA LYS A 57 -13.56 -5.34 -0.41
C LYS A 57 -12.61 -4.21 -0.80
N TRP A 58 -11.61 -4.51 -1.61
CA TRP A 58 -10.58 -3.57 -2.10
C TRP A 58 -9.73 -2.94 -1.00
N LYS A 59 -9.41 -3.73 0.03
CA LYS A 59 -8.55 -3.33 1.15
C LYS A 59 -7.38 -4.28 1.32
N ILE A 60 -6.25 -3.70 1.67
CA ILE A 60 -5.10 -4.43 2.21
C ILE A 60 -4.81 -3.93 3.62
N GLU A 61 -4.46 -4.86 4.48
CA GLU A 61 -4.15 -4.62 5.88
C GLU A 61 -2.66 -4.81 6.07
N LEU A 62 -1.99 -3.73 6.47
CA LEU A 62 -0.56 -3.73 6.74
C LEU A 62 -0.38 -3.83 8.26
N PRO A 63 0.13 -4.97 8.77
CA PRO A 63 0.33 -5.15 10.19
C PRO A 63 1.42 -4.22 10.69
N THR A 64 1.11 -3.37 11.68
CA THR A 64 2.05 -2.33 12.14
C THR A 64 3.33 -2.90 12.74
N LYS A 65 3.32 -4.17 13.17
CA LYS A 65 4.50 -4.89 13.68
C LYS A 65 5.57 -5.15 12.60
N GLU A 66 5.18 -5.19 11.33
CA GLU A 66 6.10 -5.45 10.22
C GLU A 66 6.68 -4.14 9.66
N ILE A 67 5.99 -3.02 9.89
CA ILE A 67 6.42 -1.69 9.46
C ILE A 67 7.59 -1.22 10.32
N LYS A 68 8.81 -1.30 9.78
CA LYS A 68 10.03 -0.82 10.45
C LYS A 68 10.49 0.55 9.92
N GLY A 69 9.99 0.97 8.76
CA GLY A 69 10.43 2.19 8.09
C GLY A 69 9.33 2.88 7.29
N ASP A 70 9.73 3.52 6.20
CA ASP A 70 8.77 3.91 5.16
C ASP A 70 8.26 2.65 4.48
N VAL A 71 6.98 2.66 4.11
CA VAL A 71 6.37 1.55 3.39
C VAL A 71 6.22 1.94 1.94
N MET A 72 6.83 1.18 1.02
CA MET A 72 6.60 1.36 -0.40
C MET A 72 5.53 0.35 -0.86
N LEU A 73 4.54 0.84 -1.59
CA LEU A 73 3.57 -0.01 -2.27
C LEU A 73 3.71 0.19 -3.77
N VAL A 74 3.84 -0.92 -4.49
CA VAL A 74 3.87 -0.97 -5.95
C VAL A 74 2.61 -1.67 -6.45
N PHE A 75 1.82 -0.96 -7.24
CA PHE A 75 0.61 -1.44 -7.88
C PHE A 75 0.95 -1.87 -9.29
N LEU A 76 0.64 -3.12 -9.61
CA LEU A 76 0.76 -3.67 -10.95
C LEU A 76 -0.63 -3.91 -11.52
N ASP A 77 -0.83 -3.49 -12.77
CA ASP A 77 -2.02 -3.85 -13.54
C ASP A 77 -1.78 -5.11 -14.41
N ILE A 78 -2.84 -5.65 -15.02
CA ILE A 78 -2.79 -6.83 -15.90
C ILE A 78 -1.95 -6.60 -17.17
N SER A 79 -1.64 -5.34 -17.52
CA SER A 79 -0.84 -4.98 -18.69
C SER A 79 0.64 -4.83 -18.33
N GLY A 80 1.01 -4.96 -17.05
CA GLY A 80 2.36 -4.75 -16.54
C GLY A 80 2.73 -3.30 -16.25
N ASN A 81 1.76 -2.37 -16.26
CA ASN A 81 2.00 -0.99 -15.85
C ASN A 81 2.17 -0.89 -14.34
N GLU A 82 3.18 -0.12 -13.92
CA GLU A 82 3.53 0.06 -12.52
C GLU A 82 3.17 1.47 -12.02
N SER A 83 2.60 1.54 -10.82
CA SER A 83 2.46 2.79 -10.06
C SER A 83 2.93 2.58 -8.63
N ARG A 84 3.54 3.59 -8.02
CA ARG A 84 4.14 3.45 -6.69
C ARG A 84 3.75 4.58 -5.75
N ILE A 85 3.61 4.25 -4.47
CA ILE A 85 3.46 5.22 -3.38
C ILE A 85 4.40 4.86 -2.25
N VAL A 86 4.84 5.87 -1.50
CA VAL A 86 5.60 5.70 -0.27
C VAL A 86 4.79 6.30 0.88
N ILE A 87 4.54 5.50 1.91
CA ILE A 87 3.82 5.89 3.11
C ILE A 87 4.83 6.03 4.24
N THR A 88 4.93 7.23 4.82
CA THR A 88 5.69 7.46 6.06
C THR A 88 4.75 7.36 7.26
N PRO A 89 4.90 6.35 8.14
CA PRO A 89 4.09 6.23 9.35
C PRO A 89 4.27 7.44 10.28
N LYS A 90 3.16 7.98 10.81
CA LYS A 90 3.15 9.19 11.66
C LYS A 90 4.07 9.10 12.89
N ALA A 91 4.36 7.91 13.41
CA ALA A 91 5.26 7.71 14.54
C ALA A 91 6.66 8.33 14.32
N ARG A 92 7.13 8.44 13.07
CA ARG A 92 8.43 9.04 12.73
C ARG A 92 8.38 10.57 12.63
N ARG A 93 7.22 11.16 12.31
CA ARG A 93 7.09 12.62 12.10
C ARG A 93 7.34 13.43 13.38
N ALA A 94 7.20 12.82 14.56
CA ALA A 94 7.49 13.44 15.84
C ALA A 94 8.98 13.45 16.24
N LYS A 95 9.82 12.61 15.62
CA LYS A 95 11.26 12.50 15.97
C LYS A 95 12.19 13.28 15.04
N ALA A 96 11.75 13.69 13.85
CA ALA A 96 12.54 14.45 12.89
C ALA A 96 12.45 15.99 13.07
N LYS A 97 11.91 16.46 14.20
CA LYS A 97 11.69 17.88 14.51
C LYS A 97 12.44 18.38 15.76
N LYS A 98 13.44 17.63 16.23
CA LYS A 98 14.28 18.03 17.37
C LYS A 98 15.70 18.29 16.90
#